data_AF-A0A5S5AH78-F1
#
_entry.id   AF-A0A5S5AH78-F1
#
_cell.length_a   1.000
_cell.length_b   1.000
_cell.length_c   1.000
_cell.angle_alpha   90.00
_cell.angle_beta   90.00
_cell.angle_gamma   90.00
#
_symmetry.space_group_name_H-M   'P 1'
#
loop_
_entity.id
_entity.type
_entity.pdbx_description
1 polymer ?
#
loop_
_entity_poly.entity_id
_entity_poly.type
_entity_poly.pdbx_seq_one_letter_code
_entity_poly.pdbx_strand_id
1 'polypeptide(L)'
;MFGRPKWYRRIFTYKLVNFYVLLITMAVLAFFMFIFIERQIAPSVLAIAEARARILATEAINRAVKEKITKNVQYKDLITIHKDVSGQITLIQINTIEINRIETETTLEVVRTLKEITMDGIKIPLGVITGSKILANMGPSINVSLYPVGTAQVDTSEAFEEAGINQTRHKIILDITAQVRVVQPFLSSNVEIKTNVPIAETIIVGNVPQTILDFKQ
;
A
#
# COMPACT_ATOMS: atom_id res chain seq x y z
N MET A 1 47.44 -27.03 -64.14
CA MET A 1 46.33 -27.04 -63.17
C MET A 1 46.80 -26.30 -61.91
N PHE A 2 46.53 -24.99 -61.80
CA PHE A 2 47.14 -24.12 -60.78
C PHE A 2 46.54 -24.38 -59.38
N GLY A 3 47.32 -24.98 -58.49
CA GLY A 3 46.96 -25.18 -57.08
C GLY A 3 46.98 -23.86 -56.32
N ARG A 4 45.86 -23.51 -55.65
CA ARG A 4 45.75 -22.29 -54.83
C ARG A 4 46.80 -22.32 -53.70
N PRO A 5 47.51 -21.22 -53.43
CA PRO A 5 48.69 -21.23 -52.56
C PRO A 5 48.34 -21.38 -51.07
N LYS A 6 49.14 -22.18 -50.34
CA LYS A 6 48.90 -22.62 -48.95
C LYS A 6 48.77 -21.49 -47.91
N TRP A 7 49.33 -20.30 -48.16
CA TRP A 7 49.23 -19.15 -47.25
C TRP A 7 47.81 -18.59 -47.14
N TYR A 8 46.97 -18.75 -48.17
CA TYR A 8 45.57 -18.35 -48.16
C TYR A 8 44.72 -19.17 -47.18
N ARG A 9 45.15 -20.41 -46.88
CA ARG A 9 44.48 -21.31 -45.93
C ARG A 9 44.72 -20.90 -44.48
N ARG A 10 45.94 -20.43 -44.17
CA ARG A 10 46.26 -19.81 -42.86
C ARG A 10 45.39 -18.54 -42.70
N ILE A 11 45.44 -17.61 -43.68
CA ILE A 11 44.38 -16.61 -44.01
C ILE A 11 43.06 -16.69 -43.25
N PHE A 12 42.40 -17.79 -43.59
CA PHE A 12 41.00 -18.04 -43.37
C PHE A 12 40.75 -18.65 -41.98
N THR A 13 41.67 -19.49 -41.49
CA THR A 13 41.49 -20.16 -40.19
C THR A 13 41.59 -19.21 -39.01
N TYR A 14 42.46 -18.19 -39.03
CA TYR A 14 42.50 -17.19 -37.94
C TYR A 14 41.30 -16.23 -37.96
N LYS A 15 40.77 -15.87 -39.14
CA LYS A 15 39.54 -15.07 -39.21
C LYS A 15 38.34 -15.86 -38.67
N LEU A 16 38.25 -17.15 -38.95
CA LEU A 16 37.22 -18.04 -38.38
C LEU A 16 37.38 -18.20 -36.87
N VAL A 17 38.59 -18.44 -36.36
CA VAL A 17 38.84 -18.56 -34.90
C VAL A 17 38.49 -17.26 -34.16
N ASN A 18 38.88 -16.09 -34.68
CA ASN A 18 38.53 -14.80 -34.06
C ASN A 18 37.01 -14.55 -34.06
N PHE A 19 36.29 -15.00 -35.09
CA PHE A 19 34.83 -14.91 -35.12
C PHE A 19 34.18 -15.76 -34.03
N TYR A 20 34.61 -17.01 -33.84
CA TYR A 20 34.10 -17.86 -32.76
C TYR A 20 34.46 -17.33 -31.37
N VAL A 21 35.67 -16.79 -31.17
CA VAL A 21 36.06 -16.15 -29.90
C VAL A 21 35.16 -14.94 -29.62
N LEU A 22 34.91 -14.08 -30.59
CA LEU A 22 34.01 -12.94 -30.44
C LEU A 22 32.58 -13.37 -30.08
N LEU A 23 32.06 -14.40 -30.75
CA LEU A 23 30.73 -14.95 -30.47
C LEU A 23 30.65 -15.51 -29.04
N ILE A 24 31.66 -16.27 -28.59
CA ILE A 24 31.74 -16.78 -27.22
C ILE A 24 31.81 -15.64 -26.21
N THR A 25 32.63 -14.61 -26.44
CA THR A 25 32.70 -13.45 -25.54
C THR A 25 31.37 -12.71 -25.44
N MET A 26 30.66 -12.53 -26.56
CA MET A 26 29.33 -11.91 -26.59
C MET A 26 28.30 -12.77 -25.84
N ALA A 27 28.35 -14.10 -26.00
CA ALA A 27 27.48 -15.03 -25.28
C ALA A 27 27.74 -15.01 -23.77
N VAL A 28 29.01 -14.98 -23.36
CA VAL A 28 29.42 -14.86 -21.96
C VAL A 28 28.94 -13.54 -21.36
N LEU A 29 29.10 -12.41 -22.08
CA LEU A 29 28.59 -11.11 -21.65
C LEU A 29 27.06 -11.09 -21.51
N ALA A 30 26.34 -11.67 -22.48
CA ALA A 30 24.89 -11.80 -22.42
C ALA A 30 24.44 -12.66 -21.22
N PHE A 31 25.17 -13.74 -20.92
CA PHE A 31 24.90 -14.59 -19.77
C PHE A 31 25.12 -13.85 -18.44
N PHE A 32 26.23 -13.12 -18.29
CA PHE A 32 26.46 -12.28 -17.12
C PHE A 32 25.41 -11.16 -16.98
N MET A 33 25.01 -10.53 -18.09
CA MET A 33 23.96 -9.51 -18.10
C MET A 33 22.61 -10.11 -17.66
N PHE A 34 22.27 -11.30 -18.12
CA PHE A 34 21.05 -12.00 -17.71
C PHE A 34 21.04 -12.28 -16.20
N ILE A 35 22.13 -12.83 -15.65
CA ILE A 35 22.27 -13.07 -14.20
C ILE A 35 22.16 -11.76 -13.42
N PHE A 36 22.74 -10.67 -13.92
CA PHE A 36 22.66 -9.36 -13.26
C PHE A 36 21.23 -8.82 -13.23
N ILE A 37 20.48 -8.91 -14.33
CA ILE A 37 19.07 -8.50 -14.38
C ILE A 37 18.25 -9.30 -13.36
N GLU A 38 18.42 -10.62 -13.35
CA GLU A 38 17.64 -11.53 -12.50
C GLU A 38 17.95 -11.33 -11.01
N ARG A 39 19.22 -11.11 -10.64
CA ARG A 39 19.61 -10.99 -9.22
C ARG A 39 19.62 -9.58 -8.65
N GLN A 40 19.81 -8.55 -9.47
CA GLN A 40 19.98 -7.17 -8.98
C GLN A 40 18.80 -6.27 -9.34
N ILE A 41 18.31 -6.36 -10.58
CA ILE A 41 17.28 -5.46 -11.09
C ILE A 41 15.89 -5.90 -10.62
N ALA A 42 15.54 -7.19 -10.78
CA ALA A 42 14.24 -7.72 -10.40
C ALA A 42 13.82 -7.45 -8.94
N PRO A 43 14.67 -7.66 -7.91
CA PRO A 43 14.28 -7.35 -6.52
C PRO A 43 14.16 -5.85 -6.26
N SER A 44 14.98 -5.03 -6.92
CA SER A 44 14.93 -3.57 -6.79
C SER A 44 13.64 -2.98 -7.39
N VAL A 45 13.25 -3.47 -8.57
CA VAL A 45 11.97 -3.10 -9.20
C VAL A 45 10.80 -3.50 -8.31
N LEU A 46 10.83 -4.72 -7.76
CA LEU A 46 9.78 -5.21 -6.88
C LEU A 46 9.63 -4.33 -5.64
N ALA A 47 10.74 -4.01 -4.95
CA ALA A 47 10.70 -3.16 -3.76
C ALA A 47 10.15 -1.75 -4.05
N ILE A 48 10.55 -1.14 -5.17
CA ILE A 48 10.04 0.17 -5.59
C ILE A 48 8.54 0.08 -5.94
N ALA A 49 8.14 -0.99 -6.63
CA ALA A 49 6.75 -1.21 -7.00
C ALA A 49 5.87 -1.44 -5.77
N GLU A 50 6.31 -2.23 -4.79
CA GLU A 50 5.61 -2.45 -3.53
C GLU A 50 5.43 -1.15 -2.74
N ALA A 51 6.49 -0.35 -2.64
CA ALA A 51 6.45 0.94 -1.96
C ALA A 51 5.45 1.90 -2.65
N ARG A 52 5.50 2.01 -3.98
CA ARG A 52 4.55 2.83 -4.74
C ARG A 52 3.12 2.29 -4.67
N ALA A 53 2.93 0.97 -4.73
CA ALA A 53 1.63 0.34 -4.59
C ALA A 53 1.02 0.65 -3.22
N ARG A 54 1.80 0.56 -2.14
CA ARG A 54 1.37 0.93 -0.79
C ARG A 54 0.93 2.39 -0.73
N ILE A 55 1.70 3.31 -1.31
CA ILE A 55 1.36 4.75 -1.34
C ILE A 55 0.03 4.97 -2.08
N LEU A 56 -0.09 4.47 -3.31
CA LEU A 56 -1.27 4.66 -4.14
C LEU A 56 -2.52 4.04 -3.51
N ALA A 57 -2.40 2.82 -2.97
CA ALA A 57 -3.50 2.14 -2.30
C ALA A 57 -3.94 2.86 -1.03
N THR A 58 -3.00 3.33 -0.20
CA THR A 58 -3.31 4.12 1.01
C THR A 58 -4.03 5.42 0.65
N GLU A 59 -3.57 6.11 -0.39
CA GLU A 59 -4.21 7.33 -0.86
C GLU A 59 -5.63 7.07 -1.39
N ALA A 60 -5.82 5.99 -2.15
CA ALA A 60 -7.13 5.57 -2.63
C ALA A 60 -8.09 5.23 -1.48
N ILE A 61 -7.65 4.49 -0.47
CA ILE A 61 -8.46 4.18 0.72
C ILE A 61 -8.87 5.47 1.43
N ASN A 62 -7.91 6.36 1.70
CA ASN A 62 -8.21 7.64 2.37
C ASN A 62 -9.19 8.51 1.57
N ARG A 63 -9.07 8.50 0.23
CA ARG A 63 -9.98 9.22 -0.67
C ARG A 63 -11.39 8.63 -0.65
N ALA A 64 -11.52 7.30 -0.72
CA ALA A 64 -12.78 6.57 -0.62
C ALA A 64 -13.51 6.90 0.68
N VAL A 65 -12.80 6.84 1.80
CA VAL A 65 -13.34 7.15 3.13
C VAL A 65 -13.75 8.62 3.22
N LYS A 66 -12.92 9.55 2.73
CA LYS A 66 -13.24 10.98 2.74
C LYS A 66 -14.51 11.27 1.94
N GLU A 67 -14.62 10.74 0.73
CA GLU A 67 -15.78 10.93 -0.14
C GLU A 67 -17.07 10.46 0.52
N LYS A 68 -17.02 9.28 1.17
CA LYS A 68 -18.23 8.62 1.66
C LYS A 68 -18.64 9.00 3.08
N ILE A 69 -17.67 9.16 3.99
CA ILE A 69 -17.91 9.37 5.42
C ILE A 69 -18.03 10.86 5.77
N THR A 70 -17.12 11.71 5.30
CA THR A 70 -17.15 13.15 5.68
C THR A 70 -18.31 13.93 5.10
N LYS A 71 -18.96 13.43 4.03
CA LYS A 71 -20.13 14.07 3.42
C LYS A 71 -21.47 13.60 4.00
N ASN A 72 -21.54 12.41 4.62
CA ASN A 72 -22.83 11.74 4.89
C ASN A 72 -23.05 11.24 6.33
N VAL A 73 -22.05 11.27 7.22
CA VAL A 73 -22.19 10.69 8.56
C VAL A 73 -22.02 11.79 9.61
N GLN A 74 -23.10 12.08 10.36
CA GLN A 74 -22.99 12.89 11.58
C GLN A 74 -22.83 11.95 12.77
N TYR A 75 -22.03 12.36 13.77
CA TYR A 75 -21.78 11.59 14.99
C TYR A 75 -23.07 11.06 15.66
N LYS A 76 -24.14 11.86 15.62
CA LYS A 76 -25.47 11.55 16.19
C LYS A 76 -26.18 10.37 15.50
N ASP A 77 -25.75 9.98 14.31
CA ASP A 77 -26.36 8.88 13.55
C ASP A 77 -25.78 7.52 13.99
N LEU A 78 -24.56 7.54 14.54
CA LEU A 78 -23.82 6.37 15.01
C LEU A 78 -24.07 6.05 16.49
N ILE A 79 -24.26 7.09 17.31
CA ILE A 79 -24.38 6.97 18.76
C ILE A 79 -25.55 7.83 19.27
N THR A 80 -26.40 7.21 20.08
CA THR A 80 -27.44 7.88 20.87
C THR A 80 -27.00 7.99 22.31
N ILE A 81 -27.00 9.22 22.85
CA ILE A 81 -26.65 9.49 24.25
C ILE A 81 -27.93 9.75 25.03
N HIS A 82 -28.20 8.91 26.04
CA HIS A 82 -29.27 9.12 27.00
C HIS A 82 -28.72 9.84 28.23
N LYS A 83 -29.49 10.84 28.70
CA LYS A 83 -29.16 11.65 29.87
C LYS A 83 -30.28 11.56 30.91
N ASP A 84 -29.93 11.72 32.18
CA ASP A 84 -30.91 11.89 33.25
C ASP A 84 -31.48 13.32 33.29
N VAL A 85 -32.40 13.56 34.23
CA VAL A 85 -33.03 14.88 34.46
C VAL A 85 -32.03 15.97 34.87
N SER A 86 -30.85 15.59 35.34
CA SER A 86 -29.75 16.48 35.74
C SER A 86 -28.78 16.76 34.59
N GLY A 87 -28.99 16.14 33.42
CA GLY A 87 -28.13 16.26 32.25
C GLY A 87 -26.90 15.35 32.24
N GLN A 88 -26.79 14.41 33.18
CA GLN A 88 -25.69 13.44 33.27
C GLN A 88 -25.91 12.27 32.30
N ILE A 89 -24.84 11.78 31.68
CA ILE A 89 -24.92 10.66 30.73
C ILE A 89 -25.20 9.36 31.51
N THR A 90 -26.28 8.68 31.17
CA THR A 90 -26.68 7.41 31.80
C THR A 90 -26.47 6.19 30.92
N LEU A 91 -26.59 6.35 29.61
CA LEU A 91 -26.42 5.27 28.64
C LEU A 91 -25.92 5.83 27.31
N ILE A 92 -24.93 5.15 26.74
CA ILE A 92 -24.48 5.34 25.37
C ILE A 92 -24.94 4.13 24.58
N GLN A 93 -25.80 4.34 23.59
CA GLN A 93 -26.31 3.29 22.74
C GLN A 93 -25.75 3.44 21.33
N ILE A 94 -25.14 2.36 20.84
CA ILE A 94 -24.54 2.30 19.52
C ILE A 94 -25.59 1.87 18.50
N ASN A 95 -25.62 2.54 17.35
CA ASN A 95 -26.43 2.15 16.21
C ASN A 95 -25.67 1.16 15.31
N THR A 96 -25.68 -0.11 15.70
CA THR A 96 -24.99 -1.18 14.96
C THR A 96 -25.46 -1.30 13.51
N ILE A 97 -26.73 -0.99 13.21
CA ILE A 97 -27.27 -1.02 11.84
C ILE A 97 -26.56 0.01 10.96
N GLU A 98 -26.41 1.24 11.45
CA GLU A 98 -25.70 2.28 10.70
C GLU A 98 -24.19 2.02 10.61
N ILE A 99 -23.57 1.47 11.65
CA ILE A 99 -22.16 1.05 11.60
C ILE A 99 -21.96 0.00 10.49
N ASN A 100 -22.73 -1.08 10.50
CA ASN A 100 -22.63 -2.14 9.48
C ASN A 100 -22.89 -1.59 8.07
N ARG A 101 -23.81 -0.62 7.92
CA ARG A 101 -24.07 0.05 6.65
C ARG A 101 -22.84 0.82 6.18
N ILE A 102 -22.19 1.58 7.06
CA ILE A 102 -20.97 2.34 6.75
C ILE A 102 -19.81 1.41 6.42
N GLU A 103 -19.61 0.31 7.16
CA GLU A 103 -18.58 -0.70 6.86
C GLU A 103 -18.79 -1.28 5.46
N THR A 104 -20.01 -1.66 5.12
CA THR A 104 -20.36 -2.24 3.81
C THR A 104 -20.16 -1.23 2.69
N GLU A 105 -20.68 0.00 2.86
CA GLU A 105 -20.54 1.07 1.86
C GLU A 105 -19.07 1.48 1.66
N THR A 106 -18.30 1.55 2.74
CA THR A 106 -16.85 1.85 2.70
C THR A 106 -16.09 0.71 2.02
N THR A 107 -16.42 -0.55 2.31
CA THR A 107 -15.83 -1.71 1.66
C THR A 107 -16.01 -1.65 0.14
N LEU A 108 -17.23 -1.39 -0.31
CA LEU A 108 -17.54 -1.29 -1.74
C LEU A 108 -16.80 -0.14 -2.42
N GLU A 109 -16.74 1.02 -1.77
CA GLU A 109 -16.03 2.19 -2.31
C GLU A 109 -14.52 1.95 -2.37
N VAL A 110 -13.91 1.41 -1.31
CA VAL A 110 -12.49 1.06 -1.29
C VAL A 110 -12.16 0.07 -2.41
N VAL A 111 -12.96 -0.99 -2.57
CA VAL A 111 -12.77 -1.97 -3.66
C VAL A 111 -12.86 -1.29 -5.03
N ARG A 112 -13.82 -0.37 -5.22
CA ARG A 112 -13.97 0.38 -6.47
C ARG A 112 -12.77 1.27 -6.73
N THR A 113 -12.38 2.12 -5.79
CA THR A 113 -11.25 3.06 -5.96
C THR A 113 -9.94 2.30 -6.17
N LEU A 114 -9.72 1.18 -5.46
CA LEU A 114 -8.54 0.32 -5.67
C LEU A 114 -8.53 -0.27 -7.08
N LYS A 115 -9.67 -0.68 -7.61
CA LYS A 115 -9.77 -1.18 -8.99
C LYS A 115 -9.40 -0.10 -10.01
N GLU A 116 -9.85 1.14 -9.82
CA GLU A 116 -9.54 2.26 -10.73
C GLU A 116 -8.04 2.58 -10.78
N ILE A 117 -7.37 2.66 -9.62
CA ILE A 117 -5.93 3.01 -9.57
C ILE A 117 -5.00 1.88 -10.06
N THR A 118 -5.49 0.64 -10.08
CA THR A 118 -4.68 -0.53 -10.44
C THR A 118 -4.68 -0.81 -11.94
N MET A 119 -5.66 -0.29 -12.70
CA MET A 119 -5.79 -0.53 -14.15
C MET A 119 -4.61 0.01 -14.98
N ASP A 120 -4.00 1.12 -14.57
CA ASP A 120 -2.91 1.75 -15.32
C ASP A 120 -1.50 1.20 -14.99
N GLY A 121 -1.39 0.42 -13.91
CA GLY A 121 -0.12 -0.06 -13.39
C GLY A 121 0.84 1.06 -12.94
N ILE A 122 2.07 0.69 -12.60
CA ILE A 122 3.14 1.61 -12.20
C ILE A 122 4.25 1.58 -13.24
N LYS A 123 4.59 2.76 -13.77
CA LYS A 123 5.77 2.96 -14.61
C LYS A 123 6.97 3.33 -13.75
N ILE A 124 8.01 2.49 -13.78
CA ILE A 124 9.27 2.68 -13.04
C ILE A 124 10.41 2.87 -14.06
N PRO A 125 10.98 4.08 -14.16
CA PRO A 125 12.16 4.30 -15.00
C PRO A 125 13.33 3.43 -14.52
N LEU A 126 14.04 2.79 -15.46
CA LEU A 126 15.23 1.99 -15.13
C LEU A 126 16.29 2.79 -14.36
N GLY A 127 16.37 4.10 -14.63
CA GLY A 127 17.30 4.97 -13.95
C GLY A 127 17.10 5.04 -12.43
N VAL A 128 15.89 4.84 -11.90
CA VAL A 128 15.62 4.77 -10.45
C VAL A 128 16.40 3.61 -9.80
N ILE A 129 16.53 2.50 -10.51
CA ILE A 129 17.15 1.26 -10.02
C ILE A 129 18.66 1.45 -9.80
N THR A 130 19.27 2.40 -10.51
CA THR A 130 20.70 2.71 -10.38
C THR A 130 21.05 3.40 -9.05
N GLY A 131 20.04 3.89 -8.30
CA GLY A 131 20.24 4.67 -7.07
C GLY A 131 20.81 6.08 -7.31
N SER A 132 21.12 6.45 -8.54
CA SER A 132 21.61 7.79 -8.89
C SER A 132 20.47 8.79 -8.98
N LYS A 133 20.57 9.88 -8.21
CA LYS A 133 19.60 10.99 -8.28
C LYS A 133 19.55 11.64 -9.67
N ILE A 134 20.68 11.63 -10.39
CA ILE A 134 20.80 12.23 -11.72
C ILE A 134 20.08 11.37 -12.76
N LEU A 135 20.21 10.04 -12.63
CA LEU A 135 19.62 9.10 -13.58
C LEU A 135 18.19 8.70 -13.23
N ALA A 136 17.66 9.06 -12.06
CA ALA A 136 16.36 8.58 -11.56
C ALA A 136 15.19 8.76 -12.55
N ASN A 137 15.20 9.81 -13.37
CA ASN A 137 14.15 10.08 -14.36
C ASN A 137 14.55 9.71 -15.81
N MET A 138 15.66 8.99 -16.00
CA MET A 138 16.19 8.63 -17.31
C MET A 138 15.99 7.14 -17.65
N GLY A 139 16.00 6.86 -18.96
CA GLY A 139 15.90 5.51 -19.50
C GLY A 139 14.47 5.04 -19.75
N PRO A 140 14.31 3.86 -20.35
CA PRO A 140 12.99 3.26 -20.58
C PRO A 140 12.34 2.87 -19.26
N SER A 141 11.01 2.90 -19.23
CA SER A 141 10.23 2.52 -18.05
C SER A 141 9.84 1.04 -18.09
N ILE A 142 9.99 0.36 -16.97
CA ILE A 142 9.37 -0.94 -16.73
C ILE A 142 7.92 -0.69 -16.28
N ASN A 143 6.98 -1.36 -16.92
CA ASN A 143 5.58 -1.34 -16.50
C ASN A 143 5.31 -2.49 -15.53
N VAL A 144 4.79 -2.18 -14.35
CA VAL A 144 4.43 -3.16 -13.33
C VAL A 144 2.92 -3.12 -13.14
N SER A 145 2.26 -4.25 -13.35
CA SER A 145 0.81 -4.33 -13.19
C SER A 145 0.46 -4.47 -11.72
N LEU A 146 -0.60 -3.79 -11.30
CA LEU A 146 -1.18 -3.94 -9.97
C LEU A 146 -2.53 -4.62 -10.10
N TYR A 147 -2.85 -5.50 -9.15
CA TYR A 147 -4.17 -6.12 -9.08
C TYR A 147 -4.65 -6.13 -7.64
N PRO A 148 -5.88 -5.68 -7.34
CA PRO A 148 -6.45 -5.87 -6.01
C PRO A 148 -6.67 -7.38 -5.78
N VAL A 149 -6.36 -7.84 -4.57
CA VAL A 149 -6.55 -9.24 -4.17
C VAL A 149 -7.78 -9.33 -3.28
N GLY A 150 -8.83 -9.96 -3.80
CA GLY A 150 -10.07 -10.17 -3.07
C GLY A 150 -10.82 -8.87 -2.76
N THR A 151 -11.65 -8.92 -1.73
CA THR A 151 -12.39 -7.77 -1.20
C THR A 151 -11.56 -7.09 -0.11
N ALA A 152 -11.67 -5.78 0.00
CA ALA A 152 -11.19 -5.08 1.19
C ALA A 152 -12.00 -5.55 2.41
N GLN A 153 -11.35 -5.55 3.57
CA GLN A 153 -11.99 -5.81 4.85
C GLN A 153 -12.06 -4.49 5.63
N VAL A 154 -13.24 -4.16 6.12
CA VAL A 154 -13.50 -2.95 6.92
C VAL A 154 -14.20 -3.41 8.17
N ASP A 155 -13.55 -3.23 9.31
CA ASP A 155 -14.10 -3.54 10.63
C ASP A 155 -14.13 -2.25 11.46
N THR A 156 -15.00 -2.19 12.46
CA THR A 156 -15.06 -1.06 13.41
C THR A 156 -14.46 -1.45 14.75
N SER A 157 -13.60 -0.58 15.29
CA SER A 157 -13.10 -0.67 16.66
C SER A 157 -13.48 0.56 17.48
N GLU A 158 -13.59 0.34 18.80
CA GLU A 158 -13.91 1.39 19.77
C GLU A 158 -12.75 1.60 20.73
N ALA A 159 -12.45 2.86 21.04
CA ALA A 159 -11.44 3.23 22.00
C ALA A 159 -12.00 4.22 23.02
N PHE A 160 -11.74 3.98 24.30
CA PHE A 160 -12.00 4.90 25.41
C PHE A 160 -10.66 5.35 25.99
N GLU A 161 -10.32 6.63 25.80
CA GLU A 161 -9.05 7.22 26.20
C GLU A 161 -9.28 8.31 27.24
N GLU A 162 -8.34 8.53 28.16
CA GLU A 162 -8.41 9.67 29.07
C GLU A 162 -8.20 10.98 28.29
N ALA A 163 -9.12 11.93 28.45
CA ALA A 163 -9.09 13.22 27.74
C ALA A 163 -8.74 14.41 28.65
N GLY A 164 -8.67 14.19 29.97
CA GLY A 164 -8.47 15.20 30.99
C GLY A 164 -9.11 14.80 32.33
N ILE A 165 -9.12 15.74 33.29
CA ILE A 165 -9.67 15.53 34.63
C ILE A 165 -11.18 15.21 34.52
N ASN A 166 -11.55 13.97 34.84
CA ASN A 166 -12.91 13.42 34.72
C ASN A 166 -13.49 13.48 33.30
N GLN A 167 -12.64 13.30 32.28
CA GLN A 167 -13.09 13.26 30.89
C GLN A 167 -12.58 12.00 30.20
N THR A 168 -13.49 11.28 29.56
CA THR A 168 -13.20 10.11 28.73
C THR A 168 -13.52 10.43 27.29
N ARG A 169 -12.55 10.29 26.40
CA ARG A 169 -12.68 10.41 24.95
C ARG A 169 -13.10 9.06 24.40
N HIS A 170 -14.27 8.98 23.79
CA HIS A 170 -14.75 7.80 23.08
C HIS A 170 -14.57 8.01 21.58
N LYS A 171 -13.90 7.07 20.91
CA LYS A 171 -13.64 7.07 19.47
C LYS A 171 -14.20 5.81 18.84
N ILE A 172 -14.78 5.98 17.65
CA ILE A 172 -15.09 4.91 16.71
C ILE A 172 -14.11 5.03 15.54
N ILE A 173 -13.40 3.95 15.25
CA ILE A 173 -12.37 3.86 14.23
C ILE A 173 -12.76 2.78 13.23
N LEU A 174 -12.67 3.09 11.94
CA LEU A 174 -12.70 2.07 10.88
C LEU A 174 -11.29 1.54 10.66
N ASP A 175 -11.11 0.25 10.88
CA ASP A 175 -9.92 -0.51 10.56
C ASP A 175 -10.07 -1.13 9.17
N ILE A 176 -9.33 -0.57 8.21
CA ILE A 176 -9.43 -0.96 6.80
C ILE A 176 -8.18 -1.76 6.44
N THR A 177 -8.37 -3.01 6.05
CA THR A 177 -7.32 -3.88 5.52
C THR A 177 -7.59 -4.20 4.06
N ALA A 178 -6.61 -3.93 3.20
CA ALA A 178 -6.67 -4.25 1.77
C ALA A 178 -5.37 -4.92 1.31
N GLN A 179 -5.47 -5.74 0.27
CA GLN A 179 -4.32 -6.39 -0.34
C GLN A 179 -4.22 -6.04 -1.82
N VAL A 180 -3.02 -5.70 -2.26
CA VAL A 180 -2.70 -5.44 -3.67
C VAL A 180 -1.57 -6.36 -4.09
N ARG A 181 -1.76 -7.11 -5.17
CA ARG A 181 -0.73 -7.92 -5.79
C ARG A 181 0.03 -7.09 -6.81
N VAL A 182 1.33 -7.03 -6.63
CA VAL A 182 2.27 -6.46 -7.58
C VAL A 182 2.72 -7.60 -8.50
N VAL A 183 2.49 -7.45 -9.81
CA VAL A 183 2.84 -8.47 -10.82
C VAL A 183 3.87 -7.89 -11.77
N GLN A 184 5.07 -8.49 -11.77
CA GLN A 184 6.11 -8.25 -12.76
C GLN A 184 6.46 -9.55 -13.50
N PRO A 185 7.13 -9.50 -14.68
CA PRO A 185 7.40 -10.68 -15.50
C PRO A 185 8.13 -11.83 -14.79
N PHE A 186 8.90 -11.54 -13.74
CA PHE A 186 9.78 -12.52 -13.08
C PHE A 186 9.27 -12.98 -11.70
N LEU A 187 8.53 -12.12 -10.98
CA LEU A 187 8.10 -12.35 -9.59
C LEU A 187 6.77 -11.63 -9.33
N SER A 188 6.02 -12.10 -8.34
CA SER A 188 4.86 -11.39 -7.83
C SER A 188 4.89 -11.37 -6.31
N SER A 189 4.34 -10.32 -5.72
CA SER A 189 4.22 -10.17 -4.27
C SER A 189 2.87 -9.58 -3.89
N ASN A 190 2.38 -9.95 -2.71
CA ASN A 190 1.18 -9.35 -2.14
C ASN A 190 1.61 -8.30 -1.12
N VAL A 191 1.09 -7.09 -1.28
CA VAL A 191 1.28 -5.97 -0.36
C VAL A 191 0.01 -5.82 0.46
N GLU A 192 0.12 -6.00 1.77
CA GLU A 192 -0.95 -5.68 2.72
C GLU A 192 -0.87 -4.18 3.09
N ILE A 193 -2.04 -3.53 3.11
CA ILE A 193 -2.23 -2.14 3.48
C ILE A 193 -3.25 -2.09 4.62
N LYS A 194 -2.89 -1.43 5.71
CA LYS A 194 -3.73 -1.19 6.88
C LYS A 194 -3.87 0.30 7.11
N THR A 195 -5.11 0.75 7.22
CA THR A 195 -5.44 2.16 7.42
C THR A 195 -6.50 2.27 8.50
N ASN A 196 -6.27 3.14 9.48
CA ASN A 196 -7.20 3.39 10.57
C ASN A 196 -7.79 4.79 10.39
N VAL A 197 -9.11 4.87 10.29
CA VAL A 197 -9.79 6.17 10.10
C VAL A 197 -10.79 6.41 11.22
N PRO A 198 -10.57 7.43 12.08
CA PRO A 198 -11.58 7.81 13.07
C PRO A 198 -12.79 8.42 12.35
N ILE A 199 -13.97 7.85 12.60
CA ILE A 199 -15.22 8.27 11.95
C ILE A 199 -16.16 9.01 12.90
N ALA A 200 -16.00 8.79 14.20
CA ALA A 200 -16.74 9.47 15.25
C ALA A 200 -15.90 9.61 16.50
N GLU A 201 -16.06 10.74 17.18
CA GLU A 201 -15.38 11.04 18.43
C GLU A 201 -16.26 11.92 19.32
N THR A 202 -16.32 11.60 20.61
CA THR A 202 -16.94 12.45 21.63
C THR A 202 -16.13 12.51 22.90
N ILE A 203 -16.36 13.56 23.69
CA ILE A 203 -15.85 13.70 25.05
C ILE A 203 -17.01 13.48 26.02
N ILE A 204 -16.87 12.44 26.83
CA ILE A 204 -17.76 12.10 27.93
C ILE A 204 -17.19 12.78 29.17
N VAL A 205 -17.95 13.72 29.74
CA VAL A 205 -17.58 14.41 30.99
C VAL A 205 -18.25 13.68 32.16
N GLY A 206 -17.44 13.19 33.10
CA GLY A 206 -17.89 12.59 34.35
C GLY A 206 -17.89 13.61 35.50
N ASN A 207 -18.56 13.27 36.61
CA ASN A 207 -18.55 14.11 37.80
C ASN A 207 -17.17 14.05 38.49
N VAL A 208 -16.67 15.20 38.93
CA VAL A 208 -15.54 15.25 39.85
C VAL A 208 -16.02 14.71 41.20
N PRO A 209 -15.43 13.64 41.76
CA PRO A 209 -15.87 13.14 43.05
C PRO A 209 -15.68 14.21 44.12
N GLN A 210 -16.74 14.57 44.84
CA GLN A 210 -16.61 15.39 46.04
C GLN A 210 -16.02 14.49 47.13
N THR A 211 -14.72 14.65 47.38
CA THR A 211 -14.05 13.94 48.47
C THR A 211 -14.65 14.42 49.79
N ILE A 212 -15.45 13.57 50.45
CA ILE A 212 -15.72 13.74 51.88
C ILE A 212 -14.46 13.25 52.58
N LEU A 213 -13.55 14.18 52.91
CA LEU A 213 -12.42 13.92 53.78
C LEU A 213 -12.95 13.71 55.20
N ASP A 214 -13.32 12.47 55.53
CA ASP A 214 -13.65 12.11 56.90
C ASP A 214 -12.36 11.80 57.66
N PHE A 215 -11.74 12.83 58.22
CA PHE A 215 -10.64 12.67 59.17
C PHE A 215 -11.20 12.12 60.48
N LYS A 216 -11.10 10.80 60.66
CA LYS A 216 -11.39 10.16 61.94
C LYS A 216 -10.32 10.59 62.96
N GLN A 217 -10.76 11.35 63.98
CA GLN A 217 -9.96 11.72 65.16
C GLN A 217 -9.61 10.50 66.02
#